data_AF-A0A6G8Q1H5-F1
#
_entry.id   AF-A0A6G8Q1H5-F1
#
_cell.length_a   1.000
_cell.length_b   1.000
_cell.length_c   1.000
_cell.angle_alpha   90.00
_cell.angle_beta   90.00
_cell.angle_gamma   90.00
#
_symmetry.space_group_name_H-M   'P 1'
#
loop_
_entity.id
_entity.type
_entity.pdbx_description
1 polymer ?
#
loop_
_entity_poly.entity_id
_entity_poly.type
_entity_poly.pdbx_seq_one_letter_code
_entity_poly.pdbx_strand_id
1 'polypeptide(L)'
;MAPPGGFGVSSKGVIPPRRADEPRPLTARGRGGRLWSMVNGVYRAMGRVSDAPLRRGNELVLLRNGPATYEAWLSAIGGAKRWVHVENYIFRSDGIGRCFADALCEKAREGVAVRVLYDWFGSADVPGSFWRRMREAGVEARAVNPPAVREPLNFLKRDHRKLVAVDGEYASAGGVCIGDEWLKVSPETNLPYRDTAVSVTGPAVADLEEAFAGVWDETGEPLPDEERPDADEVPVAGDKAVRVIIQEPGKARIARVLQFLMAGVEDRMWIADAYFLSTPTLTQSLMAAARDGVDVRILLPATNDLPWIGLLSRTGYRQLLEAGVRVFEYGGLMMHAKTSVADGLWGRVGSTNLNVSGLLTNWEIDLLAEDRAFGAEMEAMFEEDLADAREILLSKPRSFTPYRERPLQARPERRISRVERRAQRGTRGRGSGARAVATVSRVGGVLTASGSPMNTYERAIGAALATGTLGFSALAARHPRAVAWPLAAVGGLAGSLGLLQVAQREWSERAANRKSGTDAGSE
;
A
#
# COMPACT_ATOMS: atom_id res chain seq x y z
N MET A 1 -55.41 1.64 22.40
CA MET A 1 -56.20 0.57 21.76
C MET A 1 -55.56 0.30 20.41
N ALA A 2 -55.00 -0.88 20.24
CA ALA A 2 -54.57 -1.50 18.98
C ALA A 2 -55.12 -2.95 19.03
N PRO A 3 -55.07 -3.81 17.98
CA PRO A 3 -54.81 -3.69 16.52
C PRO A 3 -55.94 -4.50 15.75
N PRO A 4 -55.78 -5.28 14.63
CA PRO A 4 -54.64 -5.50 13.70
C PRO A 4 -54.94 -5.66 12.18
N GLY A 5 -53.87 -5.65 11.37
CA GLY A 5 -53.66 -6.63 10.30
C GLY A 5 -53.53 -6.11 8.85
N GLY A 6 -52.41 -6.42 8.19
CA GLY A 6 -52.30 -6.34 6.72
C GLY A 6 -50.87 -6.28 6.17
N PHE A 7 -50.17 -7.41 6.10
CA PHE A 7 -48.97 -7.59 5.28
C PHE A 7 -49.31 -7.46 3.78
N GLY A 8 -48.48 -6.75 3.01
CA GLY A 8 -48.58 -6.65 1.55
C GLY A 8 -47.21 -6.62 0.89
N VAL A 9 -46.99 -7.55 -0.04
CA VAL A 9 -45.73 -7.89 -0.72
C VAL A 9 -45.63 -7.16 -2.09
N SER A 10 -44.39 -6.87 -2.51
CA SER A 10 -43.93 -6.69 -3.90
C SER A 10 -44.33 -5.43 -4.66
N SER A 11 -43.33 -4.56 -4.91
CA SER A 11 -43.16 -3.95 -6.23
C SER A 11 -41.79 -4.33 -6.79
N LYS A 12 -41.82 -4.90 -8.00
CA LYS A 12 -40.68 -5.40 -8.76
C LYS A 12 -39.73 -4.25 -9.10
N GLY A 13 -38.46 -4.41 -8.78
CA GLY A 13 -37.38 -3.58 -9.33
C GLY A 13 -37.37 -3.74 -10.84
N VAL A 14 -37.68 -2.66 -11.55
CA VAL A 14 -37.53 -2.55 -13.00
C VAL A 14 -36.03 -2.47 -13.29
N ILE A 15 -35.49 -3.51 -13.92
CA ILE A 15 -34.13 -3.51 -14.48
C ILE A 15 -34.15 -2.49 -15.64
N PRO A 16 -33.23 -1.52 -15.69
CA PRO A 16 -33.16 -0.58 -16.81
C PRO A 16 -32.87 -1.33 -18.13
N PRO A 17 -33.43 -0.89 -19.26
CA PRO A 17 -33.15 -1.52 -20.55
C PRO A 17 -31.67 -1.37 -20.93
N ARG A 18 -31.10 -2.43 -21.50
CA ARG A 18 -29.72 -2.48 -22.00
C ARG A 18 -29.44 -1.35 -22.99
N ARG A 19 -28.25 -0.74 -22.89
CA ARG A 19 -27.68 0.13 -23.93
C ARG A 19 -27.46 -0.69 -25.21
N ALA A 20 -27.67 -0.07 -26.37
CA ALA A 20 -27.68 -0.70 -27.68
C ALA A 20 -26.31 -1.29 -28.13
N ASP A 21 -25.23 -1.04 -27.37
CA ASP A 21 -23.86 -1.41 -27.75
C ASP A 21 -23.26 -2.57 -26.93
N GLU A 22 -24.05 -3.32 -26.16
CA GLU A 22 -23.57 -4.58 -25.58
C GLU A 22 -23.42 -5.67 -26.67
N PRO A 23 -22.21 -6.21 -26.91
CA PRO A 23 -22.03 -7.29 -27.88
C PRO A 23 -22.85 -8.52 -27.47
N ARG A 24 -23.67 -9.03 -28.40
CA ARG A 24 -24.38 -10.31 -28.23
C ARG A 24 -23.36 -11.41 -27.95
N PRO A 25 -23.59 -12.30 -26.96
CA PRO A 25 -22.74 -13.47 -26.81
C PRO A 25 -22.93 -14.36 -28.05
N LEU A 26 -21.93 -14.39 -28.92
CA LEU A 26 -21.82 -15.38 -29.98
C LEU A 26 -21.81 -16.76 -29.32
N THR A 27 -22.88 -17.53 -29.52
CA THR A 27 -22.97 -18.91 -29.06
C THR A 27 -22.08 -19.79 -29.93
N ALA A 28 -20.77 -19.77 -29.66
CA ALA A 28 -19.81 -20.60 -30.35
C ALA A 28 -19.92 -22.06 -29.85
N ARG A 29 -20.82 -22.85 -30.46
CA ARG A 29 -20.87 -24.30 -30.27
C ARG A 29 -19.71 -24.95 -31.05
N GLY A 30 -18.56 -25.08 -30.39
CA GLY A 30 -17.37 -25.79 -30.88
C GLY A 30 -16.26 -25.86 -29.83
N ARG A 31 -15.22 -26.71 -30.03
CA ARG A 31 -14.07 -26.80 -29.11
C ARG A 31 -13.34 -25.44 -28.97
N GLY A 32 -13.21 -24.68 -30.07
CA GLY A 32 -12.67 -23.31 -30.04
C GLY A 32 -13.57 -22.30 -29.33
N GLY A 33 -14.89 -22.47 -29.41
CA GLY A 33 -15.85 -21.63 -28.69
C GLY A 33 -15.82 -21.82 -27.17
N ARG A 34 -15.58 -23.06 -26.71
CA ARG A 34 -15.40 -23.37 -25.29
C ARG A 34 -14.10 -22.79 -24.72
N LEU A 35 -12.99 -22.92 -25.46
CA LEU A 35 -11.71 -22.34 -25.04
C LEU A 35 -11.80 -20.80 -24.97
N TRP A 36 -12.38 -20.16 -25.99
CA TRP A 36 -12.58 -18.71 -26.00
C TRP A 36 -13.51 -18.24 -24.88
N SER A 37 -14.60 -18.98 -24.61
CA SER A 37 -15.49 -18.70 -23.47
C SER A 37 -14.79 -18.83 -22.11
N MET A 38 -13.87 -19.79 -21.98
CA MET A 38 -13.13 -20.03 -20.74
C MET A 38 -12.09 -18.91 -20.50
N VAL A 39 -11.32 -18.58 -21.53
CA VAL A 39 -10.34 -17.47 -21.50
C VAL A 39 -11.04 -16.13 -21.18
N ASN A 40 -12.17 -15.84 -21.83
CA ASN A 40 -12.98 -14.66 -21.49
C ASN A 40 -13.55 -14.72 -20.07
N GLY A 41 -13.84 -15.91 -19.56
CA GLY A 41 -14.25 -16.13 -18.17
C GLY A 41 -13.16 -15.68 -17.19
N VAL A 42 -11.90 -16.07 -17.44
CA VAL A 42 -10.74 -15.69 -16.63
C VAL A 42 -10.51 -14.18 -16.66
N TYR A 43 -10.49 -13.56 -17.84
CA TYR A 43 -10.31 -12.10 -17.96
C TYR A 43 -11.43 -11.31 -17.28
N ARG A 44 -12.69 -11.79 -17.39
CA ARG A 44 -13.83 -11.16 -16.72
C ARG A 44 -13.77 -11.36 -15.21
N ALA A 45 -13.33 -12.52 -14.73
CA ALA A 45 -13.14 -12.77 -13.31
C ALA A 45 -12.03 -11.86 -12.76
N MET A 46 -10.89 -11.79 -13.45
CA MET A 46 -9.78 -10.89 -13.10
C MET A 46 -10.27 -9.45 -13.00
N GLY A 47 -10.95 -8.93 -14.03
CA GLY A 47 -11.49 -7.57 -14.02
C GLY A 47 -12.45 -7.29 -12.86
N ARG A 48 -13.23 -8.27 -12.40
CA ARG A 48 -14.13 -8.11 -11.23
C ARG A 48 -13.42 -8.14 -9.88
N VAL A 49 -12.33 -8.93 -9.77
CA VAL A 49 -11.58 -9.02 -8.51
C VAL A 49 -10.62 -7.83 -8.36
N SER A 50 -10.04 -7.38 -9.46
CA SER A 50 -9.14 -6.22 -9.50
C SER A 50 -9.89 -4.89 -9.53
N ASP A 51 -11.07 -4.85 -10.14
CA ASP A 51 -11.76 -3.60 -10.49
C ASP A 51 -10.88 -2.69 -11.37
N ALA A 52 -10.05 -3.33 -12.20
CA ALA A 52 -9.04 -2.65 -13.02
C ALA A 52 -9.13 -3.19 -14.46
N PRO A 53 -9.31 -2.32 -15.47
CA PRO A 53 -9.30 -2.72 -16.88
C PRO A 53 -7.92 -3.24 -17.30
N LEU A 54 -7.87 -4.03 -18.37
CA LEU A 54 -6.60 -4.45 -18.97
C LEU A 54 -6.20 -3.44 -20.03
N ARG A 55 -5.18 -2.64 -19.74
CA ARG A 55 -4.60 -1.68 -20.69
C ARG A 55 -3.54 -2.38 -21.51
N ARG A 56 -3.65 -2.33 -22.84
CA ARG A 56 -2.62 -2.81 -23.77
C ARG A 56 -1.85 -1.62 -24.31
N GLY A 57 -0.68 -1.88 -24.90
CA GLY A 57 0.08 -0.84 -25.59
C GLY A 57 1.05 -0.07 -24.69
N ASN A 58 1.45 -0.66 -23.57
CA ASN A 58 2.32 0.01 -22.60
C ASN A 58 3.78 -0.40 -22.79
N GLU A 59 4.69 0.52 -22.51
CA GLU A 59 6.08 0.21 -22.22
C GLU A 59 6.28 0.27 -20.70
N LEU A 60 7.00 -0.71 -20.16
CA LEU A 60 7.32 -0.80 -18.74
C LEU A 60 8.82 -0.91 -18.58
N VAL A 61 9.37 -0.11 -17.67
CA VAL A 61 10.78 -0.20 -17.27
C VAL A 61 10.83 -0.53 -15.78
N LEU A 62 11.45 -1.66 -15.45
CA LEU A 62 11.62 -2.11 -14.08
C LEU A 62 12.75 -1.32 -13.38
N LEU A 63 12.40 -0.54 -12.36
CA LEU A 63 13.33 0.26 -11.58
C LEU A 63 13.70 -0.49 -10.29
N ARG A 64 14.88 -1.10 -10.27
CA ARG A 64 15.28 -2.07 -9.23
C ARG A 64 15.83 -1.44 -7.94
N ASN A 65 16.00 -0.12 -7.85
CA ASN A 65 16.57 0.53 -6.68
C ASN A 65 16.25 2.03 -6.63
N GLY A 66 16.58 2.66 -5.49
CA GLY A 66 16.45 4.10 -5.30
C GLY A 66 17.13 4.95 -6.38
N PRO A 67 18.43 4.74 -6.69
CA PRO A 67 19.13 5.52 -7.71
C PRO A 67 18.42 5.56 -9.07
N ALA A 68 18.07 4.39 -9.63
CA ALA A 68 17.40 4.30 -10.92
C ALA A 68 16.01 4.96 -10.88
N THR A 69 15.26 4.76 -9.79
CA THR A 69 13.95 5.39 -9.62
C THR A 69 14.04 6.91 -9.52
N TYR A 70 14.96 7.43 -8.73
CA TYR A 70 15.12 8.86 -8.55
C TYR A 70 15.61 9.56 -9.81
N GLU A 71 16.54 8.94 -10.55
CA GLU A 71 16.99 9.43 -11.86
C GLU A 71 15.82 9.52 -12.84
N ALA A 72 15.03 8.44 -12.97
CA ALA A 72 13.85 8.43 -13.85
C ALA A 72 12.82 9.49 -13.45
N TRP A 73 12.50 9.61 -12.16
CA TRP A 73 11.50 10.57 -11.66
C TRP A 73 11.96 12.01 -11.84
N LEU A 74 13.19 12.35 -11.46
CA LEU A 74 13.72 13.70 -11.60
C LEU A 74 13.86 14.10 -13.07
N SER A 75 14.24 13.16 -13.95
CA SER A 75 14.27 13.40 -15.39
C SER A 75 12.88 13.70 -15.95
N ALA A 76 11.87 12.91 -15.57
CA ALA A 76 10.49 13.14 -16.00
C ALA A 76 9.95 14.49 -15.50
N ILE A 77 10.16 14.81 -14.21
CA ILE A 77 9.76 16.09 -13.62
C ILE A 77 10.45 17.26 -14.34
N GLY A 78 11.76 17.18 -14.59
CA GLY A 78 12.49 18.21 -15.32
C GLY A 78 11.94 18.45 -16.74
N GLY A 79 11.51 17.37 -17.40
CA GLY A 79 10.91 17.40 -18.74
C GLY A 79 9.50 18.00 -18.80
N ALA A 80 8.77 18.04 -17.69
CA ALA A 80 7.33 18.33 -17.67
C ALA A 80 6.94 19.67 -18.33
N LYS A 81 5.78 19.71 -18.99
CA LYS A 81 5.30 20.87 -19.76
C LYS A 81 3.91 21.36 -19.34
N ARG A 82 3.07 20.49 -18.79
CA ARG A 82 1.67 20.77 -18.47
C ARG A 82 1.41 20.60 -16.98
N TRP A 83 1.66 19.40 -16.44
CA TRP A 83 1.48 19.12 -15.02
C TRP A 83 2.43 18.06 -14.48
N VAL A 84 2.61 18.10 -13.16
CA VAL A 84 3.33 17.09 -12.38
C VAL A 84 2.50 16.74 -11.16
N HIS A 85 2.16 15.45 -11.03
CA HIS A 85 1.47 14.89 -9.87
C HIS A 85 2.42 13.99 -9.09
N VAL A 86 2.56 14.25 -7.79
CA VAL A 86 3.39 13.45 -6.89
C VAL A 86 2.57 13.04 -5.67
N GLU A 87 2.45 11.75 -5.42
CA GLU A 87 1.83 11.18 -4.22
C GLU A 87 2.86 10.29 -3.52
N ASN A 88 3.13 10.54 -2.24
CA ASN A 88 4.08 9.71 -1.50
C ASN A 88 3.77 9.58 -0.02
N TYR A 89 3.83 8.35 0.49
CA TYR A 89 3.72 8.07 1.92
C TYR A 89 4.80 8.77 2.74
N ILE A 90 6.08 8.61 2.36
CA ILE A 90 7.20 9.27 3.04
C ILE A 90 7.79 10.29 2.07
N PHE A 91 7.72 11.54 2.48
CA PHE A 91 8.49 12.64 1.91
C PHE A 91 9.37 13.19 3.03
N ARG A 92 10.69 13.11 2.89
CA ARG A 92 11.63 13.66 3.88
C ARG A 92 12.01 15.11 3.52
N SER A 93 12.52 15.86 4.49
CA SER A 93 13.16 17.17 4.25
C SER A 93 14.69 17.05 4.25
N ASP A 94 15.23 15.93 3.78
CA ASP A 94 16.66 15.61 3.72
C ASP A 94 17.29 15.96 2.36
N GLY A 95 18.42 15.35 1.99
CA GLY A 95 19.11 15.65 0.73
C GLY A 95 18.23 15.38 -0.48
N ILE A 96 17.67 14.18 -0.55
CA ILE A 96 16.79 13.77 -1.65
C ILE A 96 15.45 14.49 -1.61
N GLY A 97 14.84 14.62 -0.44
CA GLY A 97 13.62 15.40 -0.29
C GLY A 97 13.76 16.84 -0.79
N ARG A 98 14.87 17.51 -0.48
CA ARG A 98 15.15 18.86 -0.99
C ARG A 98 15.38 18.87 -2.50
N CYS A 99 16.06 17.87 -3.06
CA CYS A 99 16.26 17.75 -4.50
C CYS A 99 14.92 17.67 -5.25
N PHE A 100 14.00 16.80 -4.80
CA PHE A 100 12.65 16.73 -5.35
C PHE A 100 11.87 18.02 -5.17
N ALA A 101 11.89 18.61 -3.97
CA ALA A 101 11.18 19.85 -3.72
C ALA A 101 11.71 21.01 -4.58
N ASP A 102 13.03 21.11 -4.78
CA ASP A 102 13.64 22.14 -5.61
C ASP A 102 13.24 21.97 -7.08
N ALA A 103 13.27 20.74 -7.63
CA ALA A 103 12.82 20.45 -8.99
C ALA A 103 11.32 20.77 -9.19
N LEU A 104 10.47 20.36 -8.25
CA LEU A 104 9.03 20.67 -8.28
C LEU A 104 8.77 22.18 -8.20
N CYS A 105 9.51 22.91 -7.35
CA CYS A 105 9.41 24.37 -7.26
C CYS A 105 9.90 25.06 -8.54
N GLU A 106 10.93 24.52 -9.21
CA GLU A 106 11.41 25.03 -10.50
C GLU A 106 10.32 24.91 -11.57
N LYS A 107 9.71 23.73 -11.71
CA LYS A 107 8.60 23.51 -12.64
C LYS A 107 7.38 24.40 -12.36
N ALA A 108 7.01 24.55 -11.09
CA ALA A 108 5.92 25.45 -10.72
C ALA A 108 6.20 26.91 -11.13
N ARG A 109 7.44 27.38 -10.99
CA ARG A 109 7.85 28.72 -11.44
C ARG A 109 7.87 28.88 -12.96
N GLU A 110 8.07 27.80 -13.70
CA GLU A 110 7.93 27.77 -15.16
C GLU A 110 6.46 27.76 -15.63
N GLY A 111 5.50 27.70 -14.70
CA GLY A 111 4.07 27.71 -15.00
C GLY A 111 3.45 26.32 -15.19
N VAL A 112 4.19 25.25 -14.90
CA VAL A 112 3.64 23.88 -14.87
C VAL A 112 2.76 23.73 -13.62
N ALA A 113 1.59 23.09 -13.75
CA ALA A 113 0.74 22.78 -12.60
C ALA A 113 1.39 21.67 -11.76
N VAL A 114 1.77 21.97 -10.51
CA VAL A 114 2.46 20.99 -9.66
C VAL A 114 1.60 20.66 -8.44
N ARG A 115 1.17 19.40 -8.36
CA ARG A 115 0.28 18.86 -7.32
C ARG A 115 1.04 17.83 -6.49
N VAL A 116 1.08 18.02 -5.17
CA VAL A 116 1.80 17.13 -4.24
C VAL A 116 0.85 16.64 -3.15
N LEU A 117 0.65 15.33 -3.08
CA LEU A 117 0.03 14.63 -1.95
C LEU A 117 1.12 13.99 -1.10
N TYR A 118 1.02 14.20 0.22
CA TYR A 118 1.88 13.53 1.19
C TYR A 118 1.05 12.97 2.34
N ASP A 119 1.34 11.75 2.78
CA ASP A 119 0.69 11.22 3.98
C ASP A 119 1.15 12.00 5.20
N TRP A 120 0.18 12.47 6.00
CA TRP A 120 0.47 13.26 7.19
C TRP A 120 1.38 12.53 8.19
N PHE A 121 1.21 11.22 8.37
CA PHE A 121 1.97 10.44 9.36
C PHE A 121 3.35 10.09 8.83
N GLY A 122 3.44 9.61 7.58
CA GLY A 122 4.73 9.26 6.96
C GLY A 122 5.64 10.48 6.77
N SER A 123 5.07 11.68 6.69
CA SER A 123 5.82 12.94 6.55
C SER A 123 5.73 13.86 7.79
N ALA A 124 5.38 13.32 8.96
CA ALA A 124 5.16 14.11 10.18
C ALA A 124 6.42 14.87 10.67
N ASP A 125 7.62 14.35 10.35
CA ASP A 125 8.90 14.96 10.72
C ASP A 125 9.30 16.15 9.81
N VAL A 126 8.55 16.40 8.72
CA VAL A 126 8.84 17.49 7.80
C VAL A 126 8.36 18.83 8.39
N PRO A 127 9.23 19.83 8.56
CA PRO A 127 8.83 21.10 9.15
C PRO A 127 7.86 21.84 8.23
N GLY A 128 6.86 22.50 8.80
CA GLY A 128 5.86 23.27 8.02
C GLY A 128 6.46 24.38 7.13
N SER A 129 7.67 24.87 7.44
CA SER A 129 8.42 25.80 6.59
C SER A 129 8.83 25.20 5.25
N PHE A 130 9.08 23.89 5.19
CA PHE A 130 9.41 23.17 3.96
C PHE A 130 8.23 23.22 2.98
N TRP A 131 7.05 22.79 3.45
CA TRP A 131 5.82 22.84 2.65
C TRP A 131 5.40 24.27 2.30
N ARG A 132 5.63 25.24 3.20
CA ARG A 132 5.35 26.64 2.92
C ARG A 132 6.23 27.18 1.79
N ARG A 133 7.54 26.88 1.79
CA ARG A 133 8.46 27.24 0.70
C ARG A 133 7.98 26.69 -0.65
N MET A 134 7.50 25.45 -0.68
CA MET A 134 6.96 24.86 -1.91
C MET A 134 5.70 25.59 -2.40
N ARG A 135 4.76 25.90 -1.50
CA ARG A 135 3.56 26.68 -1.83
C ARG A 135 3.87 28.09 -2.30
N GLU A 136 4.86 28.75 -1.70
CA GLU A 136 5.33 30.07 -2.14
C GLU A 136 5.94 30.04 -3.56
N ALA A 137 6.42 28.88 -4.02
CA ALA A 137 6.91 28.68 -5.38
C ALA A 137 5.82 28.32 -6.40
N GLY A 138 4.57 28.15 -5.96
CA GLY A 138 3.43 27.78 -6.81
C GLY A 138 3.04 26.29 -6.74
N VAL A 139 3.69 25.48 -5.89
CA VAL A 139 3.33 24.06 -5.73
C VAL A 139 2.09 23.92 -4.83
N GLU A 140 1.07 23.22 -5.30
CA GLU A 140 -0.09 22.86 -4.48
C GLU A 140 0.21 21.59 -3.67
N ALA A 141 0.54 21.74 -2.39
CA ALA A 141 0.85 20.61 -1.51
C ALA A 141 -0.28 20.37 -0.48
N ARG A 142 -0.85 19.15 -0.47
CA ARG A 142 -1.95 18.71 0.42
C ARG A 142 -1.52 17.52 1.28
N ALA A 143 -1.88 17.58 2.56
CA ALA A 143 -1.67 16.47 3.49
C ALA A 143 -2.85 15.49 3.44
N VAL A 144 -2.57 14.21 3.26
CA VAL A 144 -3.60 13.16 3.28
C VAL A 144 -3.85 12.67 4.70
N ASN A 145 -5.13 12.57 5.07
CA ASN A 145 -5.63 12.09 6.36
C ASN A 145 -4.89 12.63 7.61
N PRO A 146 -4.74 13.97 7.76
CA PRO A 146 -4.27 14.56 9.02
C PRO A 146 -5.31 14.33 10.13
N PRO A 147 -4.91 14.34 11.41
CA PRO A 147 -5.85 14.28 12.53
C PRO A 147 -6.91 15.36 12.41
N ALA A 148 -8.17 14.94 12.29
CA ALA A 148 -9.30 15.82 12.12
C ALA A 148 -10.38 15.51 13.16
N VAL A 149 -11.02 16.55 13.67
CA VAL A 149 -12.06 16.43 14.71
C VAL A 149 -13.32 15.74 14.19
N ARG A 150 -13.69 16.05 12.94
CA ARG A 150 -14.89 15.50 12.29
C ARG A 150 -14.77 14.01 11.99
N GLU A 151 -13.55 13.55 11.73
CA GLU A 151 -13.28 12.16 11.36
C GLU A 151 -12.12 11.61 12.20
N PRO A 152 -12.35 11.42 13.51
CA PRO A 152 -11.29 11.17 14.48
C PRO A 152 -10.58 9.84 14.29
N LEU A 153 -11.05 8.95 13.41
CA LEU A 153 -10.42 7.68 13.07
C LEU A 153 -9.86 7.65 11.64
N ASN A 154 -10.10 8.68 10.82
CA ASN A 154 -9.62 8.68 9.43
C ASN A 154 -8.09 8.79 9.35
N PHE A 155 -7.47 9.38 10.39
CA PHE A 155 -6.02 9.33 10.57
C PHE A 155 -5.48 7.89 10.75
N LEU A 156 -6.34 6.87 10.90
CA LEU A 156 -5.93 5.46 10.91
C LEU A 156 -5.79 4.84 9.52
N LYS A 157 -6.38 5.44 8.48
CA LYS A 157 -6.16 5.04 7.09
C LYS A 157 -4.95 5.81 6.58
N ARG A 158 -3.98 5.14 5.97
CA ARG A 158 -2.81 5.82 5.38
C ARG A 158 -2.94 5.87 3.88
N ASP A 159 -2.50 6.98 3.33
CA ASP A 159 -2.07 6.96 1.96
C ASP A 159 -0.68 6.33 1.92
N HIS A 160 -0.63 5.06 1.51
CA HIS A 160 0.61 4.32 1.42
C HIS A 160 1.07 4.19 -0.04
N ARG A 161 0.54 4.99 -0.96
CA ARG A 161 0.99 5.00 -2.35
C ARG A 161 2.32 5.73 -2.51
N LYS A 162 2.99 5.42 -3.62
CA LYS A 162 4.16 6.14 -4.12
C LYS A 162 3.99 6.21 -5.62
N LEU A 163 3.66 7.40 -6.10
CA LEU A 163 3.29 7.65 -7.48
C LEU A 163 3.87 9.00 -7.94
N VAL A 164 4.44 9.00 -9.13
CA VAL A 164 4.78 10.22 -9.88
C VAL A 164 4.16 10.10 -11.25
N ALA A 165 3.38 11.08 -11.67
CA ALA A 165 2.82 11.17 -13.01
C ALA A 165 3.08 12.55 -13.61
N VAL A 166 3.37 12.59 -14.90
CA VAL A 166 3.83 13.77 -15.62
C VAL A 166 3.12 13.85 -16.96
N ASP A 167 2.45 14.97 -17.18
CA ASP A 167 1.80 15.35 -18.43
C ASP A 167 0.85 14.30 -19.01
N GLY A 168 0.37 13.31 -18.26
CA GLY A 168 -0.41 12.19 -18.81
C GLY A 168 0.33 11.33 -19.84
N GLU A 169 1.66 11.46 -19.91
CA GLU A 169 2.54 10.74 -20.85
C GLU A 169 3.44 9.73 -20.13
N TYR A 170 3.85 10.06 -18.91
CA TYR A 170 4.70 9.25 -18.07
C TYR A 170 4.06 9.08 -16.69
N ALA A 171 4.14 7.88 -16.14
CA ALA A 171 3.89 7.66 -14.73
C ALA A 171 4.81 6.58 -14.15
N SER A 172 4.92 6.55 -12.83
CA SER A 172 5.67 5.53 -12.13
C SER A 172 5.07 5.26 -10.77
N ALA A 173 5.01 3.99 -10.37
CA ALA A 173 4.57 3.59 -9.05
C ALA A 173 5.34 2.36 -8.53
N GLY A 174 5.34 2.18 -7.21
CA GLY A 174 6.04 1.08 -6.55
C GLY A 174 6.19 1.25 -5.05
N GLY A 175 7.28 0.72 -4.50
CA GLY A 175 7.58 0.79 -3.06
C GLY A 175 8.44 1.98 -2.62
N VAL A 176 9.14 2.64 -3.56
CA VAL A 176 10.16 3.67 -3.29
C VAL A 176 9.54 4.97 -2.79
N CYS A 177 9.92 5.40 -1.57
CA CYS A 177 9.55 6.72 -1.05
C CYS A 177 10.56 7.82 -1.43
N ILE A 178 10.31 9.07 -1.04
CA ILE A 178 11.26 10.19 -1.21
C ILE A 178 12.03 10.41 0.09
N GLY A 179 13.27 9.91 0.12
CA GLY A 179 14.20 10.06 1.26
C GLY A 179 15.60 9.53 0.98
N ASP A 180 16.56 9.93 1.80
CA ASP A 180 17.97 9.54 1.70
C ASP A 180 18.16 8.02 1.91
N GLU A 181 17.24 7.32 2.59
CA GLU A 181 17.32 5.90 2.96
C GLU A 181 17.41 4.94 1.74
N TRP A 182 16.95 5.36 0.57
CA TRP A 182 17.04 4.58 -0.67
C TRP A 182 18.33 4.83 -1.48
N LEU A 183 19.17 5.79 -1.07
CA LEU A 183 20.51 6.00 -1.64
C LEU A 183 21.64 5.75 -0.65
N LYS A 184 21.40 6.10 0.61
CA LYS A 184 22.37 6.10 1.69
C LYS A 184 21.93 5.12 2.76
N VAL A 185 22.86 4.86 3.67
CA VAL A 185 22.62 4.04 4.85
C VAL A 185 21.51 4.66 5.72
N SER A 186 20.39 3.95 5.90
CA SER A 186 19.32 4.36 6.83
C SER A 186 19.85 4.36 8.28
N PRO A 187 19.52 5.37 9.10
CA PRO A 187 19.89 5.40 10.52
C PRO A 187 19.31 4.23 11.33
N GLU A 188 18.14 3.74 10.95
CA GLU A 188 17.38 2.70 11.65
C GLU A 188 17.99 1.32 11.44
N THR A 189 18.39 1.03 10.20
CA THR A 189 18.85 -0.31 9.79
C THR A 189 20.35 -0.39 9.54
N ASN A 190 21.01 0.76 9.41
CA ASN A 190 22.39 0.90 8.99
C ASN A 190 22.67 0.23 7.62
N LEU A 191 21.66 0.20 6.75
CA LEU A 191 21.70 -0.30 5.37
C LEU A 191 20.89 0.64 4.45
N PRO A 192 21.25 0.81 3.17
CA PRO A 192 20.34 1.42 2.20
C PRO A 192 19.19 0.46 1.89
N TYR A 193 18.07 1.02 1.43
CA TYR A 193 16.86 0.26 1.12
C TYR A 193 16.93 -0.32 -0.29
N ARG A 194 16.60 -1.60 -0.41
CA ARG A 194 16.36 -2.31 -1.67
C ARG A 194 14.86 -2.38 -1.89
N ASP A 195 14.41 -1.67 -2.91
CA ASP A 195 12.99 -1.50 -3.22
C ASP A 195 12.81 -1.41 -4.75
N THR A 196 11.58 -1.53 -5.22
CA THR A 196 11.25 -1.64 -6.64
C THR A 196 10.14 -0.68 -7.02
N ALA A 197 10.29 -0.02 -8.18
CA ALA A 197 9.24 0.72 -8.85
C ALA A 197 9.17 0.31 -10.32
N VAL A 198 8.13 0.76 -11.02
CA VAL A 198 7.98 0.59 -12.47
C VAL A 198 7.72 1.96 -13.07
N SER A 199 8.45 2.31 -14.13
CA SER A 199 8.09 3.42 -15.01
C SER A 199 7.18 2.92 -16.12
N VAL A 200 6.21 3.74 -16.49
CA VAL A 200 5.11 3.41 -17.40
C VAL A 200 4.94 4.55 -18.39
N THR A 201 4.89 4.18 -19.65
CA THR A 201 4.37 5.02 -20.73
C THR A 201 3.32 4.22 -21.49
N GLY A 202 2.31 4.90 -22.02
CA GLY A 202 1.16 4.28 -22.67
C GLY A 202 -0.14 4.33 -21.86
N PRO A 203 -1.22 3.69 -22.34
CA PRO A 203 -2.57 3.87 -21.82
C PRO A 203 -2.78 3.65 -20.31
N ALA A 204 -1.91 2.88 -19.64
CA ALA A 204 -1.95 2.68 -18.20
C ALA A 204 -1.58 3.92 -17.38
N VAL A 205 -0.98 4.96 -17.99
CA VAL A 205 -0.72 6.25 -17.34
C VAL A 205 -2.04 6.90 -16.90
N ALA A 206 -3.10 6.79 -17.69
CA ALA A 206 -4.42 7.33 -17.33
C ALA A 206 -4.99 6.70 -16.05
N ASP A 207 -4.83 5.40 -15.86
CA ASP A 207 -5.30 4.73 -14.63
C ASP A 207 -4.44 5.13 -13.40
N LEU A 208 -3.16 5.45 -13.59
CA LEU A 208 -2.29 5.98 -12.54
C LEU A 208 -2.68 7.43 -12.16
N GLU A 209 -2.97 8.26 -13.16
CA GLU A 209 -3.49 9.62 -12.96
C GLU A 209 -4.86 9.62 -12.28
N GLU A 210 -5.75 8.68 -12.64
CA GLU A 210 -7.04 8.48 -11.97
C GLU A 210 -6.85 8.13 -10.49
N ALA A 211 -5.85 7.29 -10.17
CA ALA A 211 -5.54 6.94 -8.79
C ALA A 211 -5.14 8.17 -7.95
N PHE A 212 -4.30 9.05 -8.52
CA PHE A 212 -3.90 10.32 -7.91
C PHE A 212 -5.11 11.24 -7.74
N ALA A 213 -5.88 11.43 -8.81
CA ALA A 213 -7.03 12.33 -8.83
C ALA A 213 -8.07 11.94 -7.76
N GLY A 214 -8.31 10.63 -7.57
CA GLY A 214 -9.23 10.13 -6.54
C GLY A 214 -8.86 10.58 -5.12
N VAL A 215 -7.58 10.55 -4.75
CA VAL A 215 -7.12 11.04 -3.43
C VAL A 215 -7.08 12.57 -3.41
N TRP A 216 -6.70 13.21 -4.51
CA TRP A 216 -6.67 14.66 -4.63
C TRP A 216 -8.04 15.28 -4.37
N ASP A 217 -9.09 14.73 -5.00
CA ASP A 217 -10.47 15.18 -4.90
C ASP A 217 -11.04 15.01 -3.48
N GLU A 218 -10.59 14.00 -2.74
CA GLU A 218 -10.99 13.81 -1.33
C GLU A 218 -10.31 14.81 -0.37
N THR A 219 -9.22 15.47 -0.81
CA THR A 219 -8.43 16.36 0.04
C THR A 219 -8.71 17.85 -0.14
N GLY A 220 -9.59 18.23 -1.07
CA GLY A 220 -9.93 19.64 -1.31
C GLY A 220 -10.64 19.86 -2.64
N GLU A 221 -10.38 21.00 -3.29
CA GLU A 221 -10.92 21.28 -4.62
C GLU A 221 -10.49 20.20 -5.62
N PRO A 222 -11.42 19.69 -6.45
CA PRO A 222 -11.13 18.64 -7.42
C PRO A 222 -10.03 19.00 -8.43
N LEU A 223 -9.38 17.98 -8.95
CA LEU A 223 -8.44 18.10 -10.06
C LEU A 223 -9.20 18.55 -11.33
N PRO A 224 -8.72 19.55 -12.10
CA PRO A 224 -9.30 19.96 -13.38
C PRO A 224 -9.41 18.80 -14.35
N ASP A 225 -10.39 18.85 -15.24
CA ASP A 225 -10.60 17.79 -16.23
C ASP A 225 -9.43 17.68 -17.22
N GLU A 226 -8.71 18.78 -17.51
CA GLU A 226 -7.55 18.74 -18.41
C GLU A 226 -6.35 17.97 -17.83
N GLU A 227 -6.29 17.82 -16.50
CA GLU A 227 -5.27 17.06 -15.78
C GLU A 227 -5.68 15.58 -15.58
N ARG A 228 -6.76 15.13 -16.25
CA ARG A 228 -7.28 13.76 -16.23
C ARG A 228 -7.25 13.15 -17.64
N PRO A 229 -6.12 12.56 -18.07
CA PRO A 229 -6.02 11.99 -19.40
C PRO A 229 -6.99 10.80 -19.56
N ASP A 230 -7.68 10.73 -20.71
CA ASP A 230 -8.41 9.52 -21.10
C ASP A 230 -7.43 8.47 -21.61
N ALA A 231 -7.56 7.24 -21.12
CA ALA A 231 -6.72 6.11 -21.53
C ALA A 231 -6.76 5.85 -23.04
N ASP A 232 -7.87 6.17 -23.71
CA ASP A 232 -8.01 6.01 -25.16
C ASP A 232 -7.29 7.12 -25.96
N GLU A 233 -6.94 8.23 -25.30
CA GLU A 233 -6.20 9.36 -25.88
C GLU A 233 -4.68 9.28 -25.63
N VAL A 234 -4.25 8.51 -24.63
CA VAL A 234 -2.81 8.31 -24.35
C VAL A 234 -2.18 7.43 -25.45
N PRO A 235 -1.13 7.89 -26.14
CA PRO A 235 -0.50 7.13 -27.22
C PRO A 235 0.05 5.77 -26.75
N VAL A 236 -0.07 4.76 -27.61
CA VAL A 236 0.59 3.47 -27.42
C VAL A 236 2.11 3.66 -27.45
N ALA A 237 2.80 3.14 -26.44
CA ALA A 237 4.26 3.24 -26.29
C ALA A 237 4.98 1.88 -26.39
N GLY A 238 4.27 0.77 -26.19
CA GLY A 238 4.85 -0.57 -26.24
C GLY A 238 3.81 -1.65 -26.52
N ASP A 239 4.06 -2.87 -26.06
CA ASP A 239 3.23 -4.05 -26.30
C ASP A 239 2.71 -4.71 -25.02
N LYS A 240 3.09 -4.22 -23.84
CA LYS A 240 2.78 -4.84 -22.55
C LYS A 240 1.33 -4.57 -22.15
N ALA A 241 0.70 -5.61 -21.61
CA ALA A 241 -0.64 -5.55 -21.05
C ALA A 241 -0.55 -5.39 -19.51
N VAL A 242 -1.29 -4.42 -18.96
CA VAL A 242 -1.17 -4.01 -17.55
C VAL A 242 -2.53 -3.72 -16.95
N ARG A 243 -2.67 -4.03 -15.67
CA ARG A 243 -3.73 -3.51 -14.81
C ARG A 243 -3.12 -2.65 -13.72
N VAL A 244 -3.64 -1.46 -13.54
CA VAL A 244 -3.33 -0.63 -12.38
C VAL A 244 -4.41 -0.90 -11.33
N ILE A 245 -4.04 -1.58 -10.25
CA ILE A 245 -4.96 -1.96 -9.20
C ILE A 245 -4.95 -0.87 -8.13
N ILE A 246 -5.95 0.00 -8.21
CA ILE A 246 -6.19 1.08 -7.25
C ILE A 246 -6.82 0.45 -6.01
N GLN A 247 -6.09 0.35 -4.91
CA GLN A 247 -6.61 -0.21 -3.66
C GLN A 247 -7.09 0.93 -2.76
N GLU A 248 -8.37 0.88 -2.40
CA GLU A 248 -8.99 1.79 -1.44
C GLU A 248 -9.27 1.06 -0.12
N PRO A 249 -9.29 1.78 1.01
CA PRO A 249 -9.68 1.21 2.31
C PRO A 249 -11.00 0.44 2.24
N GLY A 250 -10.99 -0.81 2.71
CA GLY A 250 -12.15 -1.69 2.78
C GLY A 250 -12.46 -2.50 1.52
N LYS A 251 -11.81 -2.24 0.37
CA LYS A 251 -12.12 -2.93 -0.91
C LYS A 251 -11.39 -4.26 -1.11
N ALA A 252 -10.27 -4.46 -0.41
CA ALA A 252 -9.44 -5.66 -0.46
C ALA A 252 -9.14 -6.18 -1.89
N ARG A 253 -8.97 -5.29 -2.88
CA ARG A 253 -8.75 -5.66 -4.30
C ARG A 253 -7.48 -6.48 -4.47
N ILE A 254 -6.36 -6.03 -3.90
CA ILE A 254 -5.07 -6.74 -3.96
C ILE A 254 -5.16 -8.12 -3.32
N ALA A 255 -5.82 -8.25 -2.16
CA ALA A 255 -6.02 -9.55 -1.52
C ALA A 255 -6.80 -10.51 -2.42
N ARG A 256 -7.85 -10.03 -3.11
CA ARG A 256 -8.65 -10.84 -4.04
C ARG A 256 -7.88 -11.23 -5.30
N VAL A 257 -7.09 -10.31 -5.86
CA VAL A 257 -6.21 -10.58 -7.00
C VAL A 257 -5.17 -11.63 -6.65
N LEU A 258 -4.48 -11.49 -5.52
CA LEU A 258 -3.47 -12.47 -5.09
C LEU A 258 -4.09 -13.86 -4.83
N GLN A 259 -5.27 -13.93 -4.21
CA GLN A 259 -6.00 -15.19 -4.05
C GLN A 259 -6.38 -15.79 -5.40
N PHE A 260 -6.82 -14.97 -6.36
CA PHE A 260 -7.13 -15.44 -7.71
C PHE A 260 -5.90 -16.01 -8.42
N LEU A 261 -4.76 -15.32 -8.33
CA LEU A 261 -3.49 -15.81 -8.89
C LEU A 261 -3.05 -17.11 -8.22
N MET A 262 -3.07 -17.17 -6.90
CA MET A 262 -2.68 -18.40 -6.15
C MET A 262 -3.62 -19.58 -6.41
N ALA A 263 -4.88 -19.33 -6.77
CA ALA A 263 -5.82 -20.39 -7.12
C ALA A 263 -5.62 -20.93 -8.54
N GLY A 264 -4.92 -20.19 -9.42
CA GLY A 264 -4.73 -20.54 -10.83
C GLY A 264 -3.28 -20.69 -11.27
N VAL A 265 -2.32 -20.52 -10.35
CA VAL A 265 -0.88 -20.67 -10.63
C VAL A 265 -0.55 -22.14 -10.83
N GLU A 266 0.26 -22.45 -11.85
CA GLU A 266 0.55 -23.82 -12.26
C GLU A 266 1.98 -24.26 -11.88
N ASP A 267 2.97 -23.39 -12.05
CA ASP A 267 4.38 -23.76 -11.93
C ASP A 267 5.03 -23.11 -10.70
N ARG A 268 4.86 -21.79 -10.52
CA ARG A 268 5.59 -21.03 -9.49
C ARG A 268 4.92 -19.74 -9.05
N MET A 269 5.02 -19.46 -7.75
CA MET A 269 4.58 -18.20 -7.13
C MET A 269 5.69 -17.67 -6.22
N TRP A 270 6.38 -16.62 -6.65
CA TRP A 270 7.48 -16.02 -5.91
C TRP A 270 7.09 -14.64 -5.40
N ILE A 271 7.39 -14.36 -4.13
CA ILE A 271 6.97 -13.14 -3.43
C ILE A 271 8.16 -12.55 -2.67
N ALA A 272 8.44 -11.27 -2.85
CA ALA A 272 9.30 -10.51 -1.95
C ALA A 272 8.47 -9.44 -1.22
N ASP A 273 8.52 -9.44 0.11
CA ASP A 273 7.72 -8.53 0.92
C ASP A 273 8.47 -8.06 2.18
N ALA A 274 8.42 -6.75 2.44
CA ALA A 274 9.09 -6.12 3.57
C ALA A 274 8.45 -6.49 4.94
N TYR A 275 7.14 -6.68 4.98
CA TYR A 275 6.37 -6.81 6.22
C TYR A 275 5.33 -7.92 6.11
N PHE A 276 5.78 -9.13 5.79
CA PHE A 276 4.91 -10.28 5.61
C PHE A 276 4.25 -10.68 6.94
N LEU A 277 3.01 -10.23 7.09
CA LEU A 277 2.07 -10.52 8.16
C LEU A 277 0.70 -10.79 7.54
N SER A 278 0.72 -11.72 6.61
CA SER A 278 -0.39 -12.03 5.72
C SER A 278 -1.67 -12.39 6.47
N THR A 279 -2.82 -12.19 5.82
CA THR A 279 -4.10 -12.60 6.36
C THR A 279 -4.21 -14.13 6.38
N PRO A 280 -5.05 -14.71 7.26
CA PRO A 280 -5.27 -16.16 7.28
C PRO A 280 -5.65 -16.73 5.91
N THR A 281 -6.54 -16.05 5.18
CA THR A 281 -7.00 -16.51 3.87
C THR A 281 -5.89 -16.53 2.82
N LEU A 282 -5.07 -15.48 2.78
CA LEU A 282 -3.95 -15.41 1.84
C LEU A 282 -2.84 -16.42 2.21
N THR A 283 -2.61 -16.62 3.51
CA THR A 283 -1.71 -17.67 4.01
C THR A 283 -2.18 -19.07 3.62
N GLN A 284 -3.49 -19.36 3.74
CA GLN A 284 -4.04 -20.65 3.30
C GLN A 284 -3.93 -20.83 1.78
N SER A 285 -4.10 -19.76 1.01
CA SER A 285 -3.97 -19.82 -0.46
C SER A 285 -2.54 -20.18 -0.88
N LEU A 286 -1.52 -19.60 -0.23
CA LEU A 286 -0.11 -19.97 -0.43
C LEU A 286 0.16 -21.43 -0.08
N MET A 287 -0.36 -21.89 1.07
CA MET A 287 -0.20 -23.27 1.51
C MET A 287 -0.93 -24.26 0.60
N ALA A 288 -2.07 -23.88 0.02
CA ALA A 288 -2.80 -24.70 -0.93
C ALA A 288 -2.02 -24.87 -2.23
N ALA A 289 -1.56 -23.77 -2.83
CA ALA A 289 -0.73 -23.81 -4.03
C ALA A 289 0.53 -24.69 -3.84
N ALA A 290 1.23 -24.52 -2.72
CA ALA A 290 2.42 -25.35 -2.43
C ALA A 290 2.09 -26.85 -2.28
N ARG A 291 0.94 -27.19 -1.71
CA ARG A 291 0.48 -28.59 -1.60
C ARG A 291 0.08 -29.20 -2.95
N ASP A 292 -0.34 -28.36 -3.89
CA ASP A 292 -0.65 -28.75 -5.26
C ASP A 292 0.62 -28.91 -6.12
N GLY A 293 1.81 -28.69 -5.54
CA GLY A 293 3.11 -28.91 -6.19
C GLY A 293 3.75 -27.67 -6.81
N VAL A 294 3.13 -26.50 -6.67
CA VAL A 294 3.65 -25.22 -7.15
C VAL A 294 4.92 -24.84 -6.36
N ASP A 295 5.95 -24.34 -7.04
CA ASP A 295 7.15 -23.78 -6.38
C ASP A 295 6.84 -22.41 -5.77
N VAL A 296 6.40 -22.43 -4.50
CA VAL A 296 6.09 -21.22 -3.74
C VAL A 296 7.30 -20.76 -2.95
N ARG A 297 7.82 -19.56 -3.27
CA ARG A 297 8.98 -18.95 -2.59
C ARG A 297 8.63 -17.60 -2.01
N ILE A 298 9.04 -17.36 -0.77
CA ILE A 298 8.83 -16.07 -0.08
C ILE A 298 10.18 -15.53 0.40
N LEU A 299 10.56 -14.34 -0.05
CA LEU A 299 11.77 -13.62 0.33
C LEU A 299 11.43 -12.48 1.29
N LEU A 300 12.01 -12.49 2.48
CA LEU A 300 11.70 -11.59 3.58
C LEU A 300 12.96 -10.92 4.15
N PRO A 301 12.89 -9.73 4.74
CA PRO A 301 14.07 -9.08 5.33
C PRO A 301 14.63 -9.86 6.53
N ALA A 302 15.94 -10.15 6.53
CA ALA A 302 16.63 -10.58 7.73
C ALA A 302 16.71 -9.45 8.77
N THR A 303 16.93 -8.21 8.31
CA THR A 303 17.02 -6.97 9.10
C THR A 303 15.78 -6.12 8.85
N ASN A 304 15.04 -5.77 9.92
CA ASN A 304 13.80 -4.98 9.83
C ASN A 304 14.03 -3.64 10.53
N ASP A 305 13.56 -2.55 9.94
CA ASP A 305 13.47 -1.22 10.55
C ASP A 305 12.46 -1.17 11.71
N LEU A 306 11.46 -2.07 11.68
CA LEU A 306 10.51 -2.34 12.76
C LEU A 306 10.79 -3.74 13.37
N PRO A 307 11.65 -3.84 14.42
CA PRO A 307 12.13 -5.14 14.92
C PRO A 307 11.03 -6.10 15.39
N TRP A 308 9.91 -5.56 15.89
CA TRP A 308 8.78 -6.34 16.39
C TRP A 308 7.98 -7.01 15.25
N ILE A 309 7.92 -6.40 14.07
CA ILE A 309 7.29 -7.02 12.88
C ILE A 309 8.09 -8.25 12.46
N GLY A 310 9.43 -8.14 12.44
CA GLY A 310 10.31 -9.27 12.14
C GLY A 310 10.14 -10.44 13.12
N LEU A 311 9.85 -10.18 14.40
CA LEU A 311 9.57 -11.23 15.37
C LEU A 311 8.23 -11.92 15.08
N LEU A 312 7.19 -11.14 14.79
CA LEU A 312 5.85 -11.66 14.49
C LEU A 312 5.82 -12.46 13.18
N SER A 313 6.47 -11.97 12.13
CA SER A 313 6.52 -12.66 10.82
C SER A 313 7.12 -14.07 10.96
N ARG A 314 8.21 -14.22 11.72
CA ARG A 314 8.88 -15.51 11.99
C ARG A 314 7.99 -16.53 12.71
N THR A 315 6.94 -16.11 13.41
CA THR A 315 5.99 -17.04 14.04
C THR A 315 5.16 -17.81 13.01
N GLY A 316 4.94 -17.23 11.83
CA GLY A 316 4.18 -17.83 10.73
C GLY A 316 5.01 -18.75 9.83
N TYR A 317 6.34 -18.75 9.93
CA TYR A 317 7.19 -19.52 9.00
C TYR A 317 6.94 -21.02 9.08
N ARG A 318 6.72 -21.54 10.28
CA ARG A 318 6.61 -23.00 10.47
C ARG A 318 5.50 -23.62 9.63
N GLN A 319 4.29 -23.06 9.67
CA GLN A 319 3.14 -23.63 8.94
C GLN A 319 3.30 -23.53 7.43
N LEU A 320 4.00 -22.50 6.94
CA LEU A 320 4.34 -22.32 5.54
C LEU A 320 5.31 -23.42 5.09
N LEU A 321 6.40 -23.61 5.85
CA LEU A 321 7.39 -24.64 5.58
C LEU A 321 6.79 -26.05 5.66
N GLU A 322 5.91 -26.32 6.62
CA GLU A 322 5.19 -27.60 6.74
C GLU A 322 4.25 -27.87 5.55
N ALA A 323 3.80 -26.83 4.84
CA ALA A 323 2.98 -26.94 3.64
C ALA A 323 3.79 -27.02 2.34
N GLY A 324 5.12 -26.94 2.39
CA GLY A 324 5.99 -26.97 1.21
C GLY A 324 6.42 -25.60 0.67
N VAL A 325 5.97 -24.50 1.29
CA VAL A 325 6.43 -23.15 0.93
C VAL A 325 7.88 -22.97 1.35
N ARG A 326 8.72 -22.46 0.47
CA ARG A 326 10.12 -22.13 0.76
C ARG A 326 10.23 -20.68 1.23
N VAL A 327 10.83 -20.46 2.40
CA VAL A 327 10.99 -19.13 2.99
C VAL A 327 12.47 -18.77 3.04
N PHE A 328 12.80 -17.58 2.57
CA PHE A 328 14.16 -17.05 2.52
C PHE A 328 14.24 -15.73 3.30
N GLU A 329 15.34 -15.55 4.03
CA GLU A 329 15.66 -14.27 4.65
C GLU A 329 16.78 -13.58 3.89
N TYR A 330 16.49 -12.42 3.29
CA TYR A 330 17.42 -11.57 2.57
C TYR A 330 18.42 -10.91 3.53
N GLY A 331 19.71 -11.18 3.33
CA GLY A 331 20.82 -10.69 4.16
C GLY A 331 21.59 -9.51 3.59
N GLY A 332 21.25 -9.05 2.38
CA GLY A 332 21.89 -7.92 1.71
C GLY A 332 21.45 -6.57 2.27
N LEU A 333 20.96 -5.69 1.39
CA LEU A 333 20.37 -4.40 1.75
C LEU A 333 19.09 -4.54 2.59
N MET A 334 18.52 -3.45 3.09
CA MET A 334 17.22 -3.51 3.77
C MET A 334 16.14 -3.80 2.72
N MET A 335 15.58 -5.02 2.73
CA MET A 335 14.50 -5.39 1.79
C MET A 335 13.22 -4.63 2.13
N HIS A 336 12.82 -3.73 1.24
CA HIS A 336 11.60 -2.96 1.33
C HIS A 336 10.66 -3.17 0.12
N ALA A 337 10.96 -4.10 -0.79
CA ALA A 337 10.11 -4.38 -1.94
C ALA A 337 8.74 -4.99 -1.56
N LYS A 338 7.74 -4.78 -2.43
CA LYS A 338 6.44 -5.47 -2.42
C LYS A 338 6.13 -6.00 -3.81
N THR A 339 6.71 -7.15 -4.12
CA THR A 339 6.69 -7.72 -5.47
C THR A 339 6.25 -9.17 -5.46
N SER A 340 5.63 -9.60 -6.56
CA SER A 340 5.38 -11.03 -6.77
C SER A 340 5.38 -11.37 -8.25
N VAL A 341 5.78 -12.59 -8.59
CA VAL A 341 5.71 -13.14 -9.95
C VAL A 341 5.06 -14.52 -9.93
N ALA A 342 4.10 -14.76 -10.84
CA ALA A 342 3.44 -16.05 -11.01
C ALA A 342 3.59 -16.56 -12.46
N ASP A 343 4.06 -17.80 -12.61
CA ASP A 343 4.28 -18.53 -13.87
C ASP A 343 5.06 -17.76 -14.95
N GLY A 344 5.91 -16.81 -14.53
CA GLY A 344 6.62 -15.89 -15.41
C GLY A 344 5.71 -15.07 -16.33
N LEU A 345 4.41 -14.97 -16.02
CA LEU A 345 3.40 -14.25 -16.81
C LEU A 345 2.85 -13.05 -16.05
N TRP A 346 2.58 -13.21 -14.76
CA TRP A 346 1.97 -12.18 -13.93
C TRP A 346 3.04 -11.53 -13.06
N GLY A 347 3.46 -10.33 -13.43
CA GLY A 347 4.43 -9.55 -12.66
C GLY A 347 3.74 -8.43 -11.88
N ARG A 348 3.84 -8.47 -10.54
CA ARG A 348 3.29 -7.44 -9.65
C ARG A 348 4.39 -6.61 -9.02
N VAL A 349 4.27 -5.29 -9.14
CA VAL A 349 5.08 -4.30 -8.40
C VAL A 349 4.13 -3.25 -7.85
N GLY A 350 4.26 -2.90 -6.57
CA GLY A 350 3.39 -1.90 -5.98
C GLY A 350 3.81 -1.46 -4.59
N SER A 351 2.89 -0.76 -3.93
CA SER A 351 3.09 -0.27 -2.58
C SER A 351 2.56 -1.23 -1.51
N THR A 352 1.68 -2.16 -1.88
CA THR A 352 0.94 -2.99 -0.92
C THR A 352 1.80 -4.05 -0.26
N ASN A 353 2.09 -3.86 1.03
CA ASN A 353 2.65 -4.91 1.88
C ASN A 353 1.61 -6.01 2.14
N LEU A 354 2.05 -7.26 2.24
CA LEU A 354 1.22 -8.41 2.60
C LEU A 354 0.96 -8.46 4.11
N ASN A 355 0.31 -7.42 4.63
CA ASN A 355 -0.19 -7.32 5.99
C ASN A 355 -1.62 -6.78 6.02
N VAL A 356 -2.27 -6.86 7.19
CA VAL A 356 -3.67 -6.43 7.37
C VAL A 356 -3.88 -4.97 6.93
N SER A 357 -2.95 -4.07 7.26
CA SER A 357 -3.10 -2.66 6.90
C SER A 357 -3.05 -2.41 5.40
N GLY A 358 -2.06 -2.95 4.70
CA GLY A 358 -1.95 -2.78 3.24
C GLY A 358 -3.11 -3.44 2.51
N LEU A 359 -3.50 -4.64 2.95
CA LEU A 359 -4.55 -5.41 2.26
C LEU A 359 -5.98 -4.90 2.54
N LEU A 360 -6.22 -4.18 3.64
CA LEU A 360 -7.59 -3.81 4.06
C LEU A 360 -7.80 -2.34 4.40
N THR A 361 -6.83 -1.61 4.93
CA THR A 361 -7.10 -0.28 5.54
C THR A 361 -6.45 0.89 4.83
N ASN A 362 -5.37 0.66 4.09
CA ASN A 362 -4.63 1.73 3.43
C ASN A 362 -5.13 1.95 2.00
N TRP A 363 -4.87 3.16 1.51
CA TRP A 363 -4.77 3.40 0.09
C TRP A 363 -3.45 2.84 -0.40
N GLU A 364 -3.50 1.98 -1.41
CA GLU A 364 -2.33 1.38 -2.02
C GLU A 364 -2.49 1.37 -3.54
N ILE A 365 -1.39 1.15 -4.26
CA ILE A 365 -1.39 1.06 -5.71
C ILE A 365 -0.39 0.02 -6.18
N ASP A 366 -0.86 -0.88 -7.03
CA ASP A 366 -0.04 -1.95 -7.57
C ASP A 366 -0.26 -2.08 -9.07
N LEU A 367 0.83 -2.21 -9.82
CA LEU A 367 0.80 -2.63 -11.21
C LEU A 367 0.86 -4.14 -11.29
N LEU A 368 -0.03 -4.72 -12.09
CA LEU A 368 -0.02 -6.13 -12.47
C LEU A 368 0.16 -6.23 -13.99
N ALA A 369 1.37 -6.55 -14.42
CA ALA A 369 1.69 -6.83 -15.81
C ALA A 369 1.30 -8.27 -16.16
N GLU A 370 0.65 -8.43 -17.31
CA GLU A 370 0.29 -9.71 -17.93
C GLU A 370 1.20 -9.95 -19.14
N ASP A 371 2.49 -10.09 -18.90
CA ASP A 371 3.52 -10.16 -19.95
C ASP A 371 4.68 -11.07 -19.55
N ARG A 372 5.11 -11.92 -20.50
CA ARG A 372 6.16 -12.92 -20.25
C ARG A 372 7.57 -12.33 -20.19
N ALA A 373 7.84 -11.28 -20.96
CA ALA A 373 9.15 -10.64 -20.93
C ALA A 373 9.35 -9.92 -19.58
N PHE A 374 8.35 -9.14 -19.15
CA PHE A 374 8.36 -8.51 -17.84
C PHE A 374 8.37 -9.54 -16.70
N GLY A 375 7.61 -10.63 -16.82
CA GLY A 375 7.63 -11.73 -15.85
C GLY A 375 9.03 -12.36 -15.71
N ALA A 376 9.74 -12.57 -16.82
CA ALA A 376 11.12 -13.07 -16.79
C ALA A 376 12.10 -12.07 -16.13
N GLU A 377 11.94 -10.76 -16.35
CA GLU A 377 12.75 -9.75 -15.66
C GLU A 377 12.52 -9.77 -14.14
N MET A 378 11.27 -9.97 -13.70
CA MET A 378 10.91 -10.10 -12.29
C MET A 378 11.47 -11.37 -11.66
N GLU A 379 11.46 -12.49 -12.38
CA GLU A 379 12.09 -13.75 -11.94
C GLU A 379 13.60 -13.59 -11.78
N ALA A 380 14.27 -12.99 -12.78
CA ALA A 380 15.70 -12.72 -12.72
C ALA A 380 16.06 -11.83 -11.53
N MET A 381 15.29 -10.75 -11.30
CA MET A 381 15.48 -9.88 -10.14
C MET A 381 15.30 -10.63 -8.82
N PHE A 382 14.30 -11.52 -8.71
CA PHE A 382 14.08 -12.32 -7.51
C PHE A 382 15.23 -13.30 -7.26
N GLU A 383 15.74 -13.95 -8.30
CA GLU A 383 16.89 -14.87 -8.20
C GLU A 383 18.20 -14.15 -7.86
N GLU A 384 18.41 -12.95 -8.39
CA GLU A 384 19.51 -12.06 -7.97
C GLU A 384 19.42 -11.75 -6.47
N ASP A 385 18.24 -11.34 -5.98
CA ASP A 385 18.05 -11.06 -4.55
C ASP A 385 18.21 -12.34 -3.69
N LEU A 386 17.89 -13.53 -4.22
CA LEU A 386 18.12 -14.81 -3.53
C LEU A 386 19.61 -15.12 -3.31
N ALA A 387 20.52 -14.59 -4.11
CA ALA A 387 21.96 -14.84 -3.97
C ALA A 387 22.50 -14.37 -2.60
N ASP A 388 21.91 -13.30 -2.05
CA ASP A 388 22.21 -12.75 -0.74
C ASP A 388 21.24 -13.23 0.37
N ALA A 389 20.40 -14.22 0.06
CA ALA A 389 19.44 -14.76 1.00
C ALA A 389 19.92 -16.06 1.66
N ARG A 390 19.22 -16.45 2.73
CA ARG A 390 19.37 -17.75 3.38
C ARG A 390 18.03 -18.44 3.50
N GLU A 391 17.99 -19.72 3.17
CA GLU A 391 16.77 -20.50 3.31
C GLU A 391 16.48 -20.82 4.78
N ILE A 392 15.19 -20.80 5.14
CA ILE A 392 14.71 -21.21 6.45
C ILE A 392 14.26 -22.66 6.36
N LEU A 393 14.87 -23.51 7.17
CA LEU A 393 14.63 -24.95 7.20
C LEU A 393 13.92 -25.36 8.49
N LEU A 394 13.07 -26.39 8.40
CA LEU A 394 12.53 -27.05 9.58
C LEU A 394 13.62 -27.94 10.20
N SER A 395 13.95 -27.70 11.47
CA SER A 395 14.98 -28.44 12.20
C SER A 395 14.51 -28.89 13.59
N LYS A 396 15.02 -30.03 14.05
CA LYS A 396 14.77 -30.52 15.41
C LYS A 396 15.49 -29.61 16.44
N PRO A 397 14.88 -29.33 17.60
CA PRO A 397 15.54 -28.55 18.67
C PRO A 397 16.84 -29.23 19.14
N ARG A 398 17.90 -28.45 19.40
CA ARG A 398 19.23 -28.96 19.83
C ARG A 398 19.32 -29.40 21.31
N SER A 399 18.20 -29.75 21.98
CA SER A 399 18.22 -30.11 23.41
C SER A 399 18.36 -31.61 23.67
N PHE A 400 19.27 -31.95 24.58
CA PHE A 400 19.57 -33.29 25.12
C PHE A 400 18.51 -33.78 26.14
N THR A 401 17.22 -33.75 25.81
CA THR A 401 16.17 -34.25 26.74
C THR A 401 15.24 -35.22 26.01
N PRO A 402 15.25 -36.53 26.35
CA PRO A 402 14.67 -37.58 25.51
C PRO A 402 13.15 -37.76 25.62
N TYR A 403 12.41 -36.98 26.41
CA TYR A 403 11.05 -37.37 26.83
C TYR A 403 9.87 -36.52 26.29
N ARG A 404 10.07 -35.68 25.27
CA ARG A 404 8.93 -35.03 24.60
C ARG A 404 9.28 -34.77 23.14
N GLU A 405 8.53 -35.34 22.21
CA GLU A 405 8.57 -34.94 20.80
C GLU A 405 8.26 -33.44 20.74
N ARG A 406 9.31 -32.64 20.61
CA ARG A 406 9.15 -31.20 20.45
C ARG A 406 8.86 -30.91 18.98
N PRO A 407 7.95 -29.98 18.71
CA PRO A 407 7.71 -29.55 17.35
C PRO A 407 8.98 -29.05 16.65
N LEU A 408 9.06 -29.28 15.32
CA LEU A 408 10.10 -28.73 14.46
C LEU A 408 10.13 -27.20 14.55
N GLN A 409 11.33 -26.63 14.50
CA GLN A 409 11.54 -25.19 14.55
C GLN A 409 12.06 -24.70 13.21
N ALA A 410 11.45 -23.63 12.70
CA ALA A 410 11.96 -22.87 11.58
C ALA A 410 13.29 -22.19 11.98
N ARG A 411 14.38 -22.53 11.30
CA ARG A 411 15.71 -21.97 11.56
C ARG A 411 16.44 -21.70 10.25
N PRO A 412 17.23 -20.62 10.15
CA PRO A 412 18.02 -20.37 8.96
C PRO A 412 19.09 -21.46 8.77
N GLU A 413 19.31 -21.86 7.52
CA GLU A 413 20.31 -22.86 7.11
C GLU A 413 21.72 -22.46 7.58
N ARG A 414 22.07 -21.18 7.42
CA ARG A 414 23.33 -20.61 7.92
C ARG A 414 23.11 -19.48 8.92
N ARG A 415 24.05 -19.37 9.87
CA ARG A 415 24.14 -18.19 10.73
C ARG A 415 24.55 -16.98 9.90
N ILE A 416 24.06 -15.83 10.34
CA ILE A 416 24.42 -14.53 9.77
C ILE A 416 25.95 -14.39 9.78
N SER A 417 26.55 -14.07 8.64
CA SER A 417 27.99 -13.89 8.46
C SER A 417 28.50 -12.72 9.32
N ARG A 418 29.82 -12.55 9.48
CA ARG A 418 30.35 -11.37 10.21
C ARG A 418 30.14 -10.06 9.44
N VAL A 419 30.01 -10.12 8.12
CA VAL A 419 29.76 -8.98 7.23
C VAL A 419 28.28 -8.56 7.33
N GLU A 420 27.37 -9.53 7.19
CA GLU A 420 25.93 -9.36 7.44
C GLU A 420 25.69 -8.91 8.91
N ARG A 421 26.46 -9.43 9.87
CA ARG A 421 26.43 -8.96 11.27
C ARG A 421 27.02 -7.57 11.47
N ARG A 422 27.94 -7.08 10.63
CA ARG A 422 28.50 -5.72 10.72
C ARG A 422 27.49 -4.70 10.23
N ALA A 423 26.77 -5.01 9.15
CA ALA A 423 25.54 -4.32 8.77
C ALA A 423 24.54 -4.29 9.93
N GLN A 424 24.34 -5.42 10.63
CA GLN A 424 23.46 -5.48 11.81
C GLN A 424 24.02 -4.86 13.11
N ARG A 425 25.35 -4.71 13.29
CA ARG A 425 25.93 -4.26 14.58
C ARG A 425 25.93 -2.75 14.77
N GLY A 426 25.56 -1.96 13.76
CA GLY A 426 25.22 -0.54 13.91
C GLY A 426 23.95 -0.30 14.76
N THR A 427 23.13 -1.33 14.98
CA THR A 427 21.82 -1.27 15.66
C THR A 427 21.87 -1.08 17.20
N ARG A 428 23.05 -0.83 17.79
CA ARG A 428 23.17 -0.38 19.19
C ARG A 428 23.93 0.94 19.27
N GLY A 429 23.48 1.92 18.50
CA GLY A 429 23.85 3.32 18.65
C GLY A 429 23.08 4.00 19.78
N ARG A 430 23.82 4.63 20.68
CA ARG A 430 23.39 5.33 21.91
C ARG A 430 22.64 6.62 21.56
N GLY A 431 21.41 6.52 21.03
CA GLY A 431 20.50 7.66 20.84
C GLY A 431 19.71 7.94 22.11
N SER A 432 20.13 8.93 22.89
CA SER A 432 19.29 9.55 23.91
C SER A 432 18.11 10.24 23.21
N GLY A 433 16.97 9.54 23.12
CA GLY A 433 15.76 10.06 22.47
C GLY A 433 14.63 9.05 22.36
N ALA A 434 14.92 7.74 22.36
CA ALA A 434 13.89 6.69 22.27
C ALA A 434 13.21 6.36 23.61
N ARG A 435 12.91 7.38 24.42
CA ARG A 435 12.08 7.27 25.63
C ARG A 435 11.09 8.43 25.69
N ALA A 436 10.13 8.43 24.76
CA ALA A 436 8.76 8.92 24.95
C ALA A 436 8.02 8.81 23.61
N VAL A 437 6.77 8.33 23.66
CA VAL A 437 5.77 8.36 22.56
C VAL A 437 6.04 7.32 21.43
N ALA A 438 5.18 6.38 21.07
CA ALA A 438 3.84 6.00 21.52
C ALA A 438 3.65 4.49 21.28
N THR A 439 3.41 3.76 22.37
CA THR A 439 2.43 2.68 22.38
C THR A 439 1.08 3.28 21.96
N VAL A 440 0.32 2.53 21.16
CA VAL A 440 -1.03 2.84 20.63
C VAL A 440 -1.01 3.60 19.30
N SER A 441 -1.03 2.83 18.21
CA SER A 441 -2.04 2.95 17.14
C SER A 441 -1.94 1.75 16.19
N ARG A 442 -3.09 1.09 15.98
CA ARG A 442 -3.38 0.05 14.97
C ARG A 442 -2.85 -1.36 15.20
N VAL A 443 -3.53 -2.04 16.10
CA VAL A 443 -4.25 -3.24 15.67
C VAL A 443 -5.67 -3.13 16.19
N GLY A 444 -6.60 -2.85 15.29
CA GLY A 444 -8.02 -2.70 15.60
C GLY A 444 -8.84 -3.15 14.41
N GLY A 445 -9.36 -4.37 14.50
CA GLY A 445 -10.30 -4.93 13.53
C GLY A 445 -9.99 -6.37 13.15
N VAL A 446 -10.95 -7.26 13.46
CA VAL A 446 -11.05 -8.68 13.08
C VAL A 446 -10.33 -9.67 13.98
N LEU A 447 -11.00 -10.08 15.06
CA LEU A 447 -11.18 -11.49 15.42
C LEU A 447 -12.39 -11.61 16.35
N THR A 448 -13.60 -11.58 15.78
CA THR A 448 -14.78 -12.22 16.39
C THR A 448 -15.60 -12.83 15.27
N ALA A 449 -15.88 -14.14 15.42
CA ALA A 449 -16.67 -15.01 14.54
C ALA A 449 -15.91 -15.80 13.45
N SER A 450 -15.21 -16.86 13.85
CA SER A 450 -15.39 -18.17 13.20
C SER A 450 -15.11 -19.28 14.22
N GLY A 451 -15.97 -20.28 14.30
CA GLY A 451 -15.80 -21.44 15.20
C GLY A 451 -14.72 -22.43 14.75
N SER A 452 -13.77 -21.98 13.94
CA SER A 452 -12.67 -22.79 13.43
C SER A 452 -11.52 -22.84 14.44
N PRO A 453 -10.83 -23.98 14.60
CA PRO A 453 -9.68 -24.08 15.49
C PRO A 453 -8.57 -23.13 15.02
N MET A 454 -8.22 -22.15 15.85
CA MET A 454 -7.19 -21.16 15.53
C MET A 454 -5.81 -21.82 15.40
N ASN A 455 -5.06 -21.44 14.37
CA ASN A 455 -3.69 -21.92 14.16
C ASN A 455 -2.68 -21.24 15.13
N THR A 456 -1.44 -21.73 15.16
CA THR A 456 -0.40 -21.22 16.08
C THR A 456 -0.06 -19.75 15.84
N TYR A 457 -0.15 -19.30 14.59
CA TYR A 457 0.11 -17.93 14.18
C TYR A 457 -1.00 -16.97 14.66
N GLU A 458 -2.26 -17.34 14.48
CA GLU A 458 -3.44 -16.60 14.99
C GLU A 458 -3.42 -16.49 16.50
N ARG A 459 -3.03 -17.56 17.22
CA ARG A 459 -2.84 -17.51 18.67
C ARG A 459 -1.71 -16.56 19.08
N ALA A 460 -0.62 -16.49 18.33
CA ALA A 460 0.49 -15.59 18.63
C ALA A 460 0.09 -14.11 18.41
N ILE A 461 -0.60 -13.82 17.31
CA ILE A 461 -1.17 -12.48 17.06
C ILE A 461 -2.18 -12.14 18.16
N GLY A 462 -3.14 -13.03 18.43
CA GLY A 462 -4.13 -12.83 19.49
C GLY A 462 -3.51 -12.59 20.87
N ALA A 463 -2.46 -13.35 21.22
CA ALA A 463 -1.72 -13.16 22.46
C ALA A 463 -0.95 -11.82 22.50
N ALA A 464 -0.30 -11.42 21.40
CA ALA A 464 0.38 -10.13 21.32
C ALA A 464 -0.61 -8.96 21.48
N LEU A 465 -1.81 -9.07 20.88
CA LEU A 465 -2.88 -8.08 21.03
C LEU A 465 -3.41 -8.01 22.45
N ALA A 466 -3.71 -9.16 23.05
CA ALA A 466 -4.16 -9.22 24.44
C ALA A 466 -3.10 -8.64 25.38
N THR A 467 -1.82 -8.96 25.18
CA THR A 467 -0.71 -8.43 25.97
C THR A 467 -0.54 -6.93 25.80
N GLY A 468 -0.64 -6.42 24.56
CA GLY A 468 -0.59 -4.98 24.28
C GLY A 468 -1.75 -4.23 24.93
N THR A 469 -2.94 -4.82 24.89
CA THR A 469 -4.16 -4.27 25.51
C THR A 469 -4.02 -4.26 27.03
N LEU A 470 -3.58 -5.34 27.65
CA LEU A 470 -3.32 -5.43 29.09
C LEU A 470 -2.21 -4.48 29.53
N GLY A 471 -1.15 -4.34 28.73
CA GLY A 471 -0.05 -3.41 28.97
C GLY A 471 -0.52 -1.95 28.92
N PHE A 472 -1.34 -1.59 27.93
CA PHE A 472 -1.96 -0.27 27.86
C PHE A 472 -2.89 -0.02 29.04
N SER A 473 -3.75 -0.99 29.39
CA SER A 473 -4.63 -0.90 30.56
C SER A 473 -3.85 -0.75 31.86
N ALA A 474 -2.73 -1.47 32.04
CA ALA A 474 -1.86 -1.35 33.19
C ALA A 474 -1.14 0.01 33.24
N LEU A 475 -0.70 0.52 32.09
CA LEU A 475 -0.11 1.86 31.97
C LEU A 475 -1.13 2.95 32.31
N ALA A 476 -2.36 2.83 31.80
CA ALA A 476 -3.47 3.72 32.12
C ALA A 476 -3.86 3.66 33.61
N ALA A 477 -3.86 2.48 34.22
CA ALA A 477 -4.13 2.31 35.64
C ALA A 477 -3.01 2.88 36.54
N ARG A 478 -1.74 2.68 36.15
CA ARG A 478 -0.57 3.08 36.95
C ARG A 478 -0.21 4.56 36.77
N HIS A 479 -0.43 5.10 35.58
CA HIS A 479 -0.15 6.49 35.23
C HIS A 479 -1.38 7.12 34.55
N PRO A 480 -2.51 7.27 35.28
CA PRO A 480 -3.77 7.76 34.71
C PRO A 480 -3.59 9.15 34.11
N ARG A 481 -2.74 10.00 34.71
CA ARG A 481 -2.39 11.31 34.16
C ARG A 481 -1.67 11.22 32.81
N ALA A 482 -0.77 10.27 32.62
CA ALA A 482 -0.02 10.13 31.36
C ALA A 482 -0.91 9.71 30.18
N VAL A 483 -2.07 9.12 30.44
CA VAL A 483 -3.06 8.74 29.42
C VAL A 483 -4.19 9.78 29.33
N ALA A 484 -4.66 10.29 30.47
CA ALA A 484 -5.73 11.27 30.55
C ALA A 484 -5.34 12.64 30.01
N TRP A 485 -4.11 13.13 30.23
CA TRP A 485 -3.69 14.43 29.70
C TRP A 485 -3.64 14.49 28.17
N PRO A 486 -3.07 13.50 27.46
CA PRO A 486 -3.18 13.44 26.00
C PRO A 486 -4.64 13.36 25.52
N LEU A 487 -5.47 12.51 26.12
CA LEU A 487 -6.88 12.38 25.75
C LEU A 487 -7.67 13.68 26.02
N ALA A 488 -7.41 14.34 27.13
CA ALA A 488 -8.00 15.64 27.47
C ALA A 488 -7.48 16.76 26.56
N ALA A 489 -6.21 16.72 26.13
CA ALA A 489 -5.66 17.65 25.16
C ALA A 489 -6.29 17.47 23.78
N VAL A 490 -6.44 16.22 23.31
CA VAL A 490 -7.14 15.93 22.05
C VAL A 490 -8.61 16.33 22.14
N GLY A 491 -9.30 15.99 23.24
CA GLY A 491 -10.69 16.35 23.46
C GLY A 491 -10.90 17.87 23.59
N GLY A 492 -10.00 18.56 24.27
CA GLY A 492 -10.00 20.02 24.41
C GLY A 492 -9.76 20.73 23.08
N LEU A 493 -8.73 20.31 22.33
CA LEU A 493 -8.49 20.82 20.97
C LEU A 493 -9.68 20.58 20.05
N ALA A 494 -10.26 19.38 20.10
CA ALA A 494 -11.45 19.02 19.33
C ALA A 494 -12.67 19.90 19.68
N GLY A 495 -12.94 20.09 20.98
CA GLY A 495 -14.03 20.93 21.47
C GLY A 495 -13.85 22.40 21.11
N SER A 496 -12.64 22.95 21.29
CA SER A 496 -12.32 24.34 20.93
C SER A 496 -12.45 24.59 19.43
N LEU A 497 -11.97 23.66 18.59
CA LEU A 497 -12.14 23.73 17.14
C LEU A 497 -13.61 23.62 16.72
N GLY A 498 -14.40 22.78 17.39
CA GLY A 498 -15.84 22.68 17.17
C GLY A 498 -16.57 23.98 17.48
N LEU A 499 -16.27 24.63 18.61
CA LEU A 499 -16.84 25.93 18.98
C LEU A 499 -16.45 27.03 17.98
N LEU A 500 -15.19 27.05 17.54
CA LEU A 500 -14.72 27.99 16.52
C LEU A 500 -15.48 27.85 15.20
N GLN A 501 -15.79 26.61 14.79
CA GLN A 501 -16.55 26.37 13.57
C GLN A 501 -18.02 26.77 13.70
N VAL A 502 -18.64 26.55 14.85
CA VAL A 502 -20.01 27.04 15.11
C VAL A 502 -20.02 28.57 15.05
N ALA A 503 -19.06 29.23 15.70
CA ALA A 503 -18.94 30.68 15.67
C ALA A 503 -18.67 31.22 14.25
N GLN A 504 -17.82 30.56 13.45
CA GLN A 504 -17.57 30.91 12.06
C GLN A 504 -18.82 30.76 11.18
N ARG A 505 -19.60 29.70 11.38
CA ARG A 505 -20.87 29.49 10.66
C ARG A 505 -21.90 30.56 11.01
N GLU A 506 -22.13 30.82 12.30
CA GLU A 506 -23.03 31.90 12.72
C GLU A 506 -22.58 33.26 12.18
N TRP A 507 -21.27 33.52 12.15
CA TRP A 507 -20.74 34.77 11.61
C TRP A 507 -20.96 34.87 10.10
N SER A 508 -20.74 33.78 9.35
CA SER A 508 -20.98 33.72 7.91
C SER A 508 -22.46 33.86 7.55
N GLU A 509 -23.37 33.24 8.32
CA GLU A 509 -24.82 33.36 8.14
C GLU A 509 -25.32 34.78 8.46
N ARG A 510 -24.79 35.40 9.51
CA ARG A 510 -25.08 36.82 9.83
C ARG A 510 -24.54 37.78 8.78
N ALA A 511 -23.36 37.49 8.22
CA ALA A 511 -22.78 38.29 7.14
C ALA A 511 -23.57 38.14 5.83
N ALA A 512 -24.06 36.93 5.52
CA ALA A 512 -24.93 36.67 4.38
C ALA A 512 -26.29 37.37 4.53
N ASN A 513 -26.92 37.28 5.71
CA ASN A 513 -28.20 37.95 5.98
C ASN A 513 -28.10 39.49 5.99
N ARG A 514 -26.93 40.06 6.34
CA ARG A 514 -26.70 41.51 6.23
C ARG A 514 -26.56 41.97 4.77
N LYS A 515 -26.01 41.12 3.90
CA LYS A 515 -25.92 41.40 2.45
C LYS A 515 -27.28 41.23 1.76
N SER A 516 -28.10 40.25 2.14
CA SER A 516 -29.44 40.08 1.57
C SER A 516 -30.47 41.10 2.09
N GLY A 517 -30.25 41.67 3.28
CA GLY A 517 -31.11 42.72 3.85
C GLY A 517 -30.84 44.14 3.33
N THR A 518 -29.76 44.35 2.56
CA THR A 518 -29.42 45.67 1.99
C THR A 518 -29.96 45.89 0.57
N ASP A 519 -30.45 44.84 -0.11
CA ASP A 519 -31.09 44.94 -1.43
C ASP A 519 -32.64 45.06 -1.39
N ALA A 520 -33.27 44.98 -0.21
CA ALA A 520 -34.73 45.06 -0.06
C ALA A 520 -35.26 46.47 0.29
N GLY A 521 -34.43 47.51 0.15
CA GLY A 521 -34.73 48.89 0.58
C GLY A 521 -34.73 49.95 -0.52
N SER A 522 -34.82 49.55 -1.79
CA SER A 522 -34.94 50.49 -2.92
C SER A 522 -35.90 49.96 -4.00
N GLU A 523 -37.19 50.01 -3.71
CA GLU A 523 -38.27 50.20 -4.70
C GLU A 523 -39.30 51.18 -4.13
#